data_AF-A0A956MII6-F1
#
_entry.id   AF-A0A956MII6-F1
#
_cell.length_a   1.000
_cell.length_b   1.000
_cell.length_c   1.000
_cell.angle_alpha   90.00
_cell.angle_beta   90.00
_cell.angle_gamma   90.00
#
_symmetry.space_group_name_H-M   'P 1'
#
loop_
_entity.id
_entity.type
_entity.pdbx_description
1 polymer ?
#
loop_
_entity_poly.entity_id
_entity_poly.type
_entity_poly.pdbx_seq_one_letter_code
_entity_poly.pdbx_strand_id
1 'polypeptide(L)'
;MTGIWILSLLIASMTAVLVVGVVRRRRRRRKLQNRRVEAPNSTFTSPLARQREQREHWQGIPLAQLHPLNRKEVERLLAVVAARGVMALSERERVFLDQLAGGRPRDPRSTGFTRLADA
;
A
#
# COMPACT_ATOMS: atom_id res chain seq x y z
N MET A 1 -48.71 37.11 14.90
CA MET A 1 -48.01 35.86 15.32
C MET A 1 -47.85 34.82 14.20
N THR A 2 -48.56 34.94 13.06
CA THR A 2 -48.52 33.97 11.95
C THR A 2 -47.30 34.10 11.01
N GLY A 3 -46.67 35.29 10.94
CA GLY A 3 -45.55 35.53 10.02
C GLY A 3 -44.23 34.83 10.37
N ILE A 4 -44.02 34.49 11.65
CA ILE A 4 -42.77 33.86 12.12
C ILE A 4 -42.65 32.43 11.57
N TRP A 5 -43.77 31.69 11.54
CA TRP A 5 -43.82 30.32 11.02
C TRP A 5 -43.50 30.24 9.52
N ILE A 6 -43.93 31.25 8.76
CA ILE A 6 -43.66 31.35 7.32
C ILE A 6 -42.16 31.57 7.08
N LEU A 7 -41.53 32.46 7.86
CA LEU A 7 -40.10 32.68 7.77
C LEU A 7 -39.29 31.43 8.14
N SER A 8 -39.68 30.70 9.19
CA SER A 8 -39.03 29.45 9.58
C SER A 8 -39.14 28.37 8.49
N LEU A 9 -40.29 28.25 7.84
CA LEU A 9 -40.49 27.32 6.72
C LEU A 9 -39.62 27.70 5.50
N LEU A 10 -39.49 28.99 5.20
CA LEU A 10 -38.65 29.45 4.10
C LEU A 10 -37.17 29.16 4.37
N ILE A 11 -36.68 29.40 5.59
CA ILE A 11 -35.29 29.12 5.98
C ILE A 11 -35.02 27.60 5.97
N ALA A 12 -35.96 26.80 6.46
CA ALA A 12 -35.85 25.34 6.42
C ALA A 12 -35.81 24.80 4.98
N SER A 13 -36.61 25.36 4.07
CA SER A 13 -36.58 24.96 2.65
C SER A 13 -35.26 25.37 1.98
N MET A 14 -34.76 26.58 2.27
CA MET A 14 -33.53 27.09 1.68
C MET A 14 -32.31 26.30 2.15
N THR A 15 -32.27 25.92 3.43
CA THR A 15 -31.23 25.04 3.97
C THR A 15 -31.30 23.64 3.38
N ALA A 16 -32.50 23.06 3.21
CA ALA A 16 -32.67 21.76 2.58
C ALA A 16 -32.16 21.74 1.12
N VAL A 17 -32.46 22.78 0.34
CA VAL A 17 -31.99 22.91 -1.06
C VAL A 17 -30.46 23.01 -1.11
N LEU A 18 -29.85 23.79 -0.21
CA LEU A 18 -28.40 23.92 -0.11
C LEU A 18 -27.74 22.57 0.24
N VAL A 19 -28.28 21.84 1.22
CA VAL A 19 -27.77 20.52 1.64
C VAL A 19 -27.87 19.52 0.49
N VAL A 20 -29.02 19.43 -0.17
CA VAL A 20 -29.23 18.52 -1.31
C VAL A 20 -28.31 18.86 -2.48
N GLY A 21 -28.12 20.15 -2.78
CA GLY A 21 -27.18 20.64 -3.79
C GLY A 21 -25.75 20.23 -3.50
N VAL A 22 -25.27 20.43 -2.26
CA VAL A 22 -23.92 20.02 -1.82
C VAL A 22 -23.75 18.51 -1.88
N VAL A 23 -24.73 17.73 -1.40
CA VAL A 23 -24.68 16.26 -1.43
C VAL A 23 -24.68 15.75 -2.87
N ARG A 24 -25.52 16.29 -3.76
CA ARG A 24 -25.53 15.93 -5.18
C ARG A 24 -24.21 16.28 -5.86
N ARG A 25 -23.63 17.46 -5.57
CA ARG A 25 -22.31 17.87 -6.09
C ARG A 25 -21.19 16.94 -5.60
N ARG A 26 -21.20 16.56 -4.31
CA ARG A 26 -20.27 15.57 -3.74
C ARG A 26 -20.44 14.19 -4.38
N ARG A 27 -21.68 13.70 -4.56
CA ARG A 27 -21.96 12.41 -5.21
C ARG A 27 -21.55 12.40 -6.69
N ARG A 28 -21.76 13.49 -7.43
CA ARG A 28 -21.30 13.63 -8.83
C ARG A 28 -19.77 13.60 -8.92
N ARG A 29 -19.04 14.23 -7.98
CA ARG A 29 -17.58 14.13 -7.90
C ARG A 29 -17.10 12.69 -7.67
N ARG A 30 -17.82 11.89 -6.86
CA ARG A 30 -17.50 10.46 -6.65
C ARG A 30 -17.72 9.61 -7.91
N LYS A 31 -18.79 9.85 -8.69
CA LYS A 31 -19.07 9.08 -9.92
C LYS A 31 -18.06 9.33 -11.04
N LEU A 32 -17.45 10.52 -11.11
CA LEU A 32 -16.39 10.83 -12.08
C LEU A 32 -15.03 10.23 -11.69
N GLN A 33 -14.80 9.92 -10.40
CA GLN A 33 -13.61 9.20 -9.95
C GLN A 33 -13.70 7.69 -10.26
N ASN A 34 -14.90 7.11 -10.22
CA ASN A 34 -15.11 5.69 -10.52
C ASN A 34 -14.99 5.34 -12.02
N ARG A 35 -14.88 6.34 -12.91
CA ARG A 35 -14.58 6.16 -14.33
C ARG A 35 -13.10 6.38 -14.68
N ARG A 36 -12.25 6.60 -13.67
CA ARG A 36 -10.78 6.64 -13.81
C ARG A 36 -10.16 5.31 -13.42
N VAL A 37 -10.74 4.21 -13.94
CA VAL A 37 -10.14 2.87 -13.83
C VAL A 37 -8.99 2.71 -14.84
N GLU A 38 -8.72 3.68 -15.70
CA GLU A 38 -7.62 3.62 -16.67
C GLU A 38 -6.67 4.81 -16.52
N ALA A 39 -5.80 4.72 -15.53
CA ALA A 39 -4.39 5.09 -15.71
C ALA A 39 -3.60 3.87 -15.25
N PRO A 40 -2.59 3.38 -16.00
CA PRO A 40 -1.76 2.30 -15.51
C PRO A 40 -1.18 2.72 -14.16
N ASN A 41 -1.65 2.07 -13.11
CA ASN A 41 -0.98 2.00 -11.83
C ASN A 41 0.38 1.33 -12.10
N SER A 42 1.36 2.10 -12.56
CA SER A 42 2.73 1.64 -12.79
C SER A 42 3.61 1.84 -11.56
N THR A 43 3.10 2.48 -10.50
CA THR A 43 3.93 2.93 -9.36
C THR A 43 3.27 2.85 -7.99
N PHE A 44 1.98 2.53 -7.89
CA PHE A 44 1.28 2.42 -6.60
C PHE A 44 1.02 0.95 -6.24
N THR A 45 2.10 0.26 -5.86
CA THR A 45 1.99 -1.03 -5.17
C THR A 45 1.38 -0.79 -3.79
N SER A 46 0.19 -1.34 -3.54
CA SER A 46 -0.45 -1.25 -2.22
C SER A 46 0.49 -1.80 -1.12
N PRO A 47 0.41 -1.31 0.13
CA PRO A 47 1.24 -1.82 1.23
C PRO A 47 1.12 -3.35 1.41
N LEU A 48 -0.08 -3.89 1.18
CA LEU A 48 -0.32 -5.34 1.21
C LEU A 48 0.35 -6.07 0.04
N ALA A 49 0.34 -5.49 -1.16
CA ALA A 49 1.05 -6.06 -2.30
C ALA A 49 2.57 -6.05 -2.08
N ARG A 50 3.13 -5.00 -1.46
CA ARG A 50 4.57 -4.97 -1.07
C ARG A 50 4.90 -6.04 -0.04
N GLN A 51 4.04 -6.24 0.96
CA GLN A 51 4.26 -7.29 1.97
C GLN A 51 4.20 -8.70 1.35
N ARG A 52 3.32 -8.92 0.36
CA ARG A 52 3.28 -10.18 -0.39
C ARG A 52 4.56 -10.40 -1.19
N GLU A 53 4.99 -9.39 -1.94
CA GLU A 53 6.23 -9.44 -2.73
C GLU A 53 7.47 -9.68 -1.86
N GLN A 54 7.57 -9.03 -0.69
CA GLN A 54 8.65 -9.29 0.27
C GLN A 54 8.64 -10.72 0.81
N ARG A 55 7.44 -11.23 1.13
CA ARG A 55 7.31 -12.62 1.59
C ARG A 55 7.72 -13.61 0.50
N GLU A 56 7.23 -13.42 -0.72
CA GLU A 56 7.56 -14.27 -1.87
C GLU A 56 9.06 -14.25 -2.16
N HIS A 57 9.69 -13.08 -2.09
CA HIS A 57 11.13 -12.92 -2.26
C HIS A 57 11.93 -13.74 -1.24
N TRP A 58 11.61 -13.63 0.06
CA TRP A 58 12.32 -14.40 1.10
C TRP A 58 11.99 -15.89 1.08
N GLN A 59 10.82 -16.31 0.58
CA GLN A 59 10.50 -17.71 0.39
C GLN A 59 11.35 -18.38 -0.70
N GLY A 60 11.93 -17.59 -1.61
CA GLY A 60 12.83 -18.07 -2.66
C GLY A 60 14.27 -18.37 -2.18
N ILE A 61 14.61 -18.13 -0.91
CA ILE A 61 15.98 -18.34 -0.41
C ILE A 61 16.33 -19.85 -0.44
N PRO A 62 17.43 -20.27 -1.12
CA PRO A 62 17.80 -21.67 -1.22
C PRO A 62 18.42 -22.20 0.09
N LEU A 63 17.58 -22.63 1.03
CA LEU A 63 17.98 -23.09 2.37
C LEU A 63 19.05 -24.18 2.38
N ALA A 64 19.05 -25.08 1.38
CA ALA A 64 20.01 -26.17 1.27
C ALA A 64 21.45 -25.70 1.07
N GLN A 65 21.64 -24.52 0.48
CA GLN A 65 22.96 -23.93 0.19
C GLN A 65 23.46 -23.04 1.33
N LEU A 66 22.61 -22.76 2.33
CA LEU A 66 23.00 -21.97 3.49
C LEU A 66 23.80 -22.78 4.50
N HIS A 67 24.76 -22.10 5.13
CA HIS A 67 25.45 -22.59 6.32
C HIS A 67 24.42 -23.02 7.40
N PRO A 68 24.62 -24.12 8.14
CA PRO A 68 23.63 -24.68 9.08
C PRO A 68 23.10 -23.68 10.11
N LEU A 69 23.96 -22.76 10.58
CA LEU A 69 23.56 -21.70 11.50
C LEU A 69 22.58 -20.72 10.86
N ASN A 70 22.87 -20.26 9.64
CA ASN A 70 22.03 -19.32 8.92
C ASN A 70 20.71 -19.97 8.50
N ARG A 71 20.75 -21.26 8.12
CA ARG A 71 19.55 -22.02 7.77
C ARG A 71 18.53 -22.03 8.89
N LYS A 72 18.95 -22.39 10.12
CA LYS A 72 18.07 -22.41 11.30
C LYS A 72 17.47 -21.03 11.59
N GLU A 73 18.28 -19.98 11.46
CA GLU A 73 17.79 -18.62 11.69
C GLU A 73 16.80 -18.18 10.60
N VAL A 74 17.08 -18.46 9.33
CA VAL A 74 16.15 -18.16 8.23
C VAL A 74 14.84 -18.93 8.39
N GLU A 75 14.89 -20.22 8.72
CA GLU A 75 13.70 -21.04 8.99
C GLU A 75 12.86 -20.44 10.14
N ARG A 76 13.51 -20.03 11.23
CA ARG A 76 12.85 -19.36 12.36
C ARG A 76 12.17 -18.06 11.92
N LEU A 77 12.86 -17.20 11.17
CA LEU A 77 12.32 -15.92 10.72
C LEU A 77 11.18 -16.11 9.70
N LEU A 78 11.29 -17.07 8.79
CA LEU A 78 10.23 -17.42 7.85
C LEU A 78 8.99 -17.96 8.57
N ALA A 79 9.16 -18.73 9.65
CA ALA A 79 8.05 -19.16 10.50
C ALA A 79 7.34 -17.96 11.18
N VAL A 80 8.10 -16.96 11.66
CA VAL A 80 7.53 -15.72 12.20
C VAL A 80 6.72 -14.97 11.15
N VAL A 81 7.25 -14.83 9.92
CA VAL A 81 6.55 -14.18 8.81
C VAL A 81 5.28 -14.94 8.43
N ALA A 82 5.31 -16.28 8.41
CA ALA A 82 4.14 -17.09 8.09
C ALA A 82 3.03 -16.94 9.15
N ALA A 83 3.39 -16.85 10.44
CA ALA A 83 2.44 -16.76 11.54
C ALA A 83 1.90 -15.34 11.80
N ARG A 84 2.75 -14.32 11.66
CA ARG A 84 2.46 -12.94 12.11
C ARG A 84 2.63 -11.88 11.03
N GLY A 85 3.10 -12.26 9.84
CA GLY A 85 3.34 -11.35 8.73
C GLY A 85 4.68 -10.63 8.79
N VAL A 86 4.98 -9.88 7.71
CA VAL A 86 6.27 -9.21 7.50
C VAL A 86 6.61 -8.16 8.57
N MET A 87 5.59 -7.50 9.12
CA MET A 87 5.78 -6.43 10.13
C MET A 87 6.17 -6.98 11.51
N ALA A 88 6.07 -8.29 11.74
CA ALA A 88 6.51 -8.91 12.98
C ALA A 88 8.04 -9.03 13.09
N LEU A 89 8.75 -8.87 11.97
CA LEU A 89 10.20 -8.82 11.93
C LEU A 89 10.73 -7.41 12.22
N SER A 90 11.79 -7.33 13.02
CA SER A 90 12.57 -6.12 13.19
C SER A 90 13.21 -5.68 11.86
N GLU A 91 13.60 -4.41 11.78
CA GLU A 91 14.33 -3.90 10.59
C GLU A 91 15.62 -4.69 10.33
N ARG A 92 16.35 -5.07 11.39
CA ARG A 92 17.61 -5.82 11.28
C ARG A 92 17.39 -7.22 10.68
N GLU A 93 16.34 -7.92 11.11
CA GLU A 93 15.99 -9.24 10.57
C GLU A 93 15.55 -9.16 9.10
N ARG A 94 14.82 -8.10 8.73
CA ARG A 94 14.43 -7.85 7.33
C ARG A 94 15.65 -7.60 6.45
N VAL A 95 16.60 -6.79 6.91
CA VAL A 95 17.87 -6.55 6.20
C VAL A 95 18.69 -7.83 6.08
N PHE A 96 18.72 -8.67 7.11
CA PHE A 96 19.39 -9.98 7.05
C PHE A 96 18.78 -10.89 5.98
N LEU A 97 17.45 -11.01 5.93
CA LEU A 97 16.76 -11.79 4.89
C LEU A 97 16.96 -11.19 3.50
N ASP A 98 16.92 -9.86 3.37
CA ASP A 98 17.21 -9.17 2.10
C ASP A 98 18.63 -9.50 1.61
N GLN A 99 19.64 -9.50 2.49
CA GLN A 99 21.02 -9.86 2.11
C GLN A 99 21.13 -11.29 1.59
N LEU A 100 20.48 -12.24 2.26
CA LEU A 100 20.48 -13.65 1.84
C LEU A 100 19.66 -13.90 0.57
N ALA A 101 18.65 -13.07 0.32
CA ALA A 101 17.85 -13.10 -0.90
C ALA A 101 18.47 -12.30 -2.06
N GLY A 102 19.68 -11.76 -1.92
CA GLY A 102 20.38 -11.01 -2.97
C GLY A 102 19.98 -9.54 -3.11
N GLY A 103 19.38 -8.95 -2.08
CA GLY A 103 18.94 -7.55 -2.00
C GLY A 103 17.45 -7.41 -1.72
N ARG A 104 16.94 -6.17 -1.73
CA ARG A 104 15.49 -5.90 -1.64
C ARG A 104 14.78 -6.29 -2.94
N PRO A 105 13.51 -6.75 -2.86
CA PRO A 105 12.69 -6.97 -4.05
C PRO A 105 12.61 -5.67 -4.85
N ARG A 106 13.11 -5.72 -6.09
CA ARG A 106 13.10 -4.68 -7.12
C ARG A 106 13.25 -3.25 -6.57
N ASP A 107 14.47 -2.89 -6.18
CA ASP A 107 14.85 -1.47 -6.07
C ASP A 107 15.29 -0.97 -7.46
N PRO A 108 14.47 -0.19 -8.20
CA PRO A 108 14.86 0.32 -9.52
C PRO A 108 16.06 1.27 -9.46
N ARG A 109 16.52 1.69 -8.27
CA ARG A 109 17.70 2.54 -8.11
C ARG A 109 19.03 1.78 -8.19
N SER A 110 19.05 0.46 -8.01
CA SER A 110 20.30 -0.32 -8.09
C SER A 110 20.75 -0.63 -9.52
N THR A 111 19.84 -0.58 -10.50
CA THR A 111 20.14 -0.81 -11.92
C THR A 111 20.81 0.38 -12.61
N GLY A 112 20.87 1.55 -11.97
CA GLY A 112 21.41 2.78 -12.56
C GLY A 112 22.94 2.90 -12.56
N PHE A 113 23.65 2.10 -11.76
CA PHE A 113 25.10 2.27 -11.59
C PHE A 113 25.94 1.58 -12.68
N THR A 114 25.38 0.57 -13.35
CA THR A 114 26.12 -0.23 -14.34
C THR A 114 26.17 0.38 -15.74
N ARG A 115 25.55 1.54 -15.97
CA ARG A 115 25.51 2.19 -17.31
C ARG A 115 26.47 3.37 -17.47
N LEU A 116 27.22 3.72 -16.43
CA LEU A 116 28.18 4.83 -16.43
C LEU A 116 29.64 4.38 -16.60
N ALA A 117 29.90 3.08 -16.67
CA ALA A 117 31.27 2.53 -16.84
C ALA A 117 31.63 2.22 -18.31
N ASP A 118 30.69 2.34 -19.24
CA ASP A 118 30.86 2.03 -20.67
C ASP A 118 30.73 3.27 -21.59
N ALA A 119 30.95 4.47 -21.05
CA ALA A 119 31.00 5.73 -21.81
C ALA A 119 32.36 6.41 -21.63
#